data_AF-A0A1Z8WTL7-F1
#
_entry.id   AF-A0A1Z8WTL7-F1
#
_cell.length_a   1.000
_cell.length_b   1.000
_cell.length_c   1.000
_cell.angle_alpha   90.00
_cell.angle_beta   90.00
_cell.angle_gamma   90.00
#
_symmetry.space_group_name_H-M   'P 1'
#
loop_
_entity.id
_entity.type
_entity.pdbx_description
1 polymer ?
#
loop_
_entity_poly.entity_id
_entity_poly.type
_entity_poly.pdbx_seq_one_letter_code
_entity_poly.pdbx_strand_id
1 'polypeptide(L)'
;MWYLYIVECKDNTLYTGITKDVQRRVYEHNNTASGAKYTRARRPVKLLGYYEVGESRGVALSEESVVKKLTHSDKRKLITSASPDISNFKTRKRKRRGKKKRKTNPRSPRNKTRKRSSVN
;
A
#
# COMPACT_ATOMS: atom_id res chain seq x y z
N MET A 1 -13.32 -10.65 -19.51
CA MET A 1 -11.94 -10.42 -19.05
C MET A 1 -11.92 -9.81 -17.64
N TRP A 2 -10.94 -10.15 -16.80
CA TRP A 2 -10.71 -9.55 -15.49
C TRP A 2 -9.43 -8.70 -15.49
N TYR A 3 -9.49 -7.61 -14.73
CA TYR A 3 -8.41 -6.65 -14.57
C TYR A 3 -8.00 -6.57 -13.11
N LEU A 4 -6.70 -6.48 -12.88
CA LEU A 4 -6.14 -6.08 -11.59
C LEU A 4 -5.80 -4.60 -11.68
N TYR A 5 -6.22 -3.83 -10.68
CA TYR A 5 -5.99 -2.40 -10.62
C TYR A 5 -5.30 -2.02 -9.31
N ILE A 6 -4.51 -0.95 -9.39
CA ILE A 6 -3.81 -0.36 -8.25
C ILE A 6 -4.18 1.12 -8.18
N VAL A 7 -4.68 1.54 -7.02
CA VAL A 7 -4.99 2.94 -6.72
C VAL A 7 -4.15 3.45 -5.57
N GLU A 8 -3.81 4.73 -5.65
CA GLU A 8 -3.18 5.49 -4.57
C GLU A 8 -4.25 6.29 -3.84
N CYS A 9 -4.30 6.11 -2.52
CA CYS A 9 -5.18 6.88 -1.64
C CYS A 9 -4.52 8.21 -1.24
N LYS A 10 -5.30 9.12 -0.65
CA LYS A 10 -4.81 10.43 -0.18
C LYS A 10 -3.62 10.35 0.81
N ASP A 11 -3.53 9.26 1.57
CA ASP A 11 -2.46 9.01 2.55
C ASP A 11 -1.20 8.35 1.94
N ASN A 12 -1.08 8.33 0.61
CA ASN A 12 -0.02 7.67 -0.16
C ASN A 12 0.03 6.14 0.04
N THR A 13 -1.01 5.55 0.63
CA THR A 13 -1.16 4.10 0.70
C THR A 13 -1.70 3.57 -0.63
N LEU A 14 -1.30 2.34 -0.95
CA LEU A 14 -1.71 1.67 -2.18
C LEU A 14 -2.76 0.61 -1.88
N TYR A 15 -3.89 0.71 -2.59
CA TYR A 15 -4.92 -0.32 -2.59
C TYR A 15 -4.88 -1.09 -3.91
N THR A 16 -5.08 -2.40 -3.82
CA THR A 16 -5.02 -3.32 -4.96
C THR A 16 -6.29 -4.16 -4.97
N GLY A 17 -6.92 -4.31 -6.12
CA GLY A 17 -8.12 -5.12 -6.27
C GLY A 17 -8.28 -5.67 -7.69
N ILE A 18 -9.26 -6.55 -7.87
CA ILE A 18 -9.68 -7.05 -9.18
C ILE A 18 -11.09 -6.58 -9.53
N THR A 19 -11.36 -6.39 -10.82
CA THR A 19 -12.66 -5.97 -11.34
C THR A 19 -12.78 -6.38 -12.81
N LYS A 20 -14.01 -6.41 -13.33
CA LYS A 20 -14.24 -6.51 -14.78
C LYS A 20 -14.23 -5.13 -15.46
N ASP A 21 -14.49 -4.08 -14.69
CA ASP A 21 -14.52 -2.69 -15.16
C ASP A 21 -13.76 -1.81 -14.16
N VAL A 22 -12.62 -1.28 -14.60
CA VAL A 22 -11.72 -0.46 -13.78
C VAL A 22 -12.24 0.96 -13.61
N GLN A 23 -12.74 1.57 -14.69
CA GLN A 23 -13.18 2.96 -14.68
C GLN A 23 -14.40 3.12 -13.76
N ARG A 24 -15.39 2.25 -13.92
CA ARG A 24 -16.55 2.21 -13.03
C ARG A 24 -16.13 2.03 -11.58
N ARG A 25 -15.19 1.12 -11.31
CA ARG A 25 -14.76 0.81 -9.94
C ARG A 25 -14.03 1.98 -9.27
N VAL A 26 -13.20 2.71 -10.02
CA VAL A 26 -12.53 3.92 -9.53
C VAL A 26 -13.53 5.03 -9.26
N TYR A 27 -14.53 5.20 -10.13
CA TYR A 27 -15.63 6.14 -9.92
C TYR A 27 -16.41 5.80 -8.63
N GLU A 28 -16.80 4.53 -8.44
CA GLU A 28 -17.48 4.06 -7.24
C GLU A 28 -16.67 4.35 -5.97
N HIS A 29 -15.35 4.12 -6.02
CA HIS A 29 -14.46 4.37 -4.89
C HIS A 29 -14.39 5.84 -4.49
N ASN A 30 -14.56 6.78 -5.42
CA ASN A 30 -14.52 8.21 -5.14
C ASN A 30 -15.90 8.79 -4.80
N ASN A 31 -16.95 8.40 -5.51
CA ASN A 31 -18.22 9.13 -5.53
C ASN A 31 -19.37 8.42 -4.80
N THR A 32 -19.25 7.13 -4.46
CA THR A 32 -20.39 6.35 -3.95
C THR A 32 -20.09 5.70 -2.59
N ALA A 33 -21.11 5.25 -1.86
CA ALA A 33 -20.90 4.46 -0.63
C ALA A 33 -20.46 3.01 -0.92
N SER A 34 -20.64 2.53 -2.15
CA SER A 34 -20.40 1.14 -2.62
C SER A 34 -18.93 0.80 -2.86
N GLY A 35 -18.03 1.79 -2.73
CA GLY A 35 -16.60 1.57 -2.73
C GLY A 35 -16.12 0.73 -1.54
N ALA A 36 -14.88 0.23 -1.60
CA ALA A 36 -14.33 -0.58 -0.52
C ALA A 36 -14.26 0.23 0.79
N LYS A 37 -14.54 -0.43 1.93
CA LYS A 37 -14.44 0.21 3.26
C LYS A 37 -13.09 0.90 3.49
N TYR A 38 -12.01 0.31 2.97
CA TYR A 38 -10.66 0.85 3.07
C TYR A 38 -10.49 2.19 2.34
N THR A 39 -10.97 2.28 1.09
CA THR A 39 -10.82 3.47 0.24
C THR A 39 -11.80 4.56 0.62
N ARG A 40 -12.98 4.21 1.14
CA ARG A 40 -14.01 5.17 1.57
C ARG A 40 -13.51 6.20 2.58
N ALA A 41 -12.68 5.79 3.54
CA ALA A 41 -12.10 6.69 4.54
C ALA A 41 -10.86 7.47 4.04
N ARG A 42 -10.35 7.17 2.83
CA ARG A 42 -9.06 7.67 2.31
C ARG A 42 -9.17 8.33 0.95
N ARG A 43 -10.34 8.89 0.66
CA ARG A 43 -10.63 9.61 -0.58
C ARG A 43 -9.88 10.95 -0.65
N PRO A 44 -9.59 11.46 -1.85
CA PRO A 44 -9.80 10.81 -3.16
C PRO A 44 -8.77 9.71 -3.43
N VAL A 45 -9.16 8.71 -4.23
CA VAL A 45 -8.25 7.70 -4.79
C VAL A 45 -7.90 8.05 -6.22
N LYS A 46 -6.62 7.86 -6.58
CA LYS A 46 -6.09 8.04 -7.93
C LYS A 46 -5.74 6.69 -8.52
N LEU A 47 -6.22 6.42 -9.73
CA LEU A 47 -5.81 5.23 -10.47
C LEU A 47 -4.34 5.41 -10.87
N LEU A 48 -3.47 4.51 -10.39
CA LEU A 48 -2.07 4.52 -10.80
C LEU A 48 -1.87 3.65 -12.04
N GLY A 49 -2.55 2.51 -12.11
CA GLY A 49 -2.49 1.63 -13.26
C GLY A 49 -3.36 0.39 -13.09
N TYR A 50 -3.58 -0.30 -14.19
CA TYR A 50 -4.29 -1.57 -14.25
C TYR A 50 -3.76 -2.40 -15.40
N TYR A 51 -3.96 -3.72 -15.33
CA TYR A 51 -3.62 -4.62 -16.41
C TYR A 51 -4.57 -5.81 -16.44
N GLU A 52 -4.60 -6.46 -17.59
CA GLU A 52 -5.39 -7.64 -17.86
C GLU A 52 -4.77 -8.87 -17.22
N VAL A 53 -5.60 -9.70 -16.58
CA VAL A 53 -5.15 -10.88 -15.84
C VAL A 53 -5.64 -12.19 -16.44
N GLY A 54 -6.77 -12.15 -17.14
CA GLY A 54 -7.39 -13.33 -17.77
C GLY A 54 -8.90 -13.41 -17.55
N GLU A 55 -9.52 -14.44 -18.11
CA GLU A 55 -10.98 -14.55 -18.16
C GLU A 55 -11.61 -15.15 -16.90
N SER A 56 -10.84 -15.95 -16.16
CA SER A 56 -11.31 -16.62 -14.95
C SER A 56 -11.08 -15.79 -13.70
N ARG A 57 -12.09 -15.74 -12.83
CA ARG A 57 -12.00 -15.12 -11.51
C ARG A 57 -10.91 -15.76 -10.65
N GLY A 58 -10.70 -17.08 -10.78
CA GLY A 58 -9.69 -17.80 -10.01
C GLY A 58 -8.27 -17.34 -10.33
N VAL A 59 -7.98 -17.13 -11.62
CA VAL A 59 -6.70 -16.59 -12.09
C VAL A 59 -6.50 -15.17 -11.55
N ALA A 60 -7.52 -14.33 -11.64
CA ALA A 60 -7.48 -12.96 -11.13
C ALA A 60 -7.20 -12.91 -9.61
N LEU A 61 -7.85 -13.77 -8.81
CA LEU A 61 -7.63 -13.85 -7.36
C LEU A 61 -6.22 -14.34 -7.01
N SER A 62 -5.71 -15.32 -7.76
CA SER A 62 -4.35 -15.84 -7.57
C SER A 62 -3.32 -14.74 -7.79
N GLU A 63 -3.40 -14.02 -8.91
CA GLU A 63 -2.49 -12.91 -9.22
C GLU A 63 -2.65 -11.74 -8.23
N GLU A 64 -3.88 -11.40 -7.82
CA GLU A 64 -4.11 -10.41 -6.78
C GLU A 64 -3.39 -10.76 -5.47
N SER A 65 -3.39 -12.03 -5.08
CA SER A 65 -2.70 -12.51 -3.89
C SER A 65 -1.18 -12.34 -3.98
N VAL A 66 -0.60 -12.47 -5.18
CA VAL A 66 0.83 -12.25 -5.45
C VAL A 66 1.14 -10.76 -5.33
N VAL A 67 0.37 -9.91 -6.01
CA VAL A 67 0.55 -8.45 -5.98
C VAL A 67 0.38 -7.89 -4.58
N LYS A 68 -0.56 -8.40 -3.79
CA LYS A 68 -0.76 -7.99 -2.38
C LYS A 68 0.49 -8.19 -1.53
N LYS A 69 1.31 -9.21 -1.81
CA LYS A 69 2.55 -9.53 -1.09
C LYS A 69 3.75 -8.67 -1.51
N LEU A 70 3.64 -7.96 -2.63
CA LEU A 70 4.69 -7.06 -3.13
C LEU A 70 4.87 -5.85 -2.22
N THR A 71 6.10 -5.34 -2.17
CA THR A 71 6.37 -4.12 -1.42
C THR A 71 5.79 -2.90 -2.14
N HIS A 72 5.63 -1.78 -1.41
CA HIS A 72 5.14 -0.52 -2.00
C HIS A 72 5.99 -0.07 -3.20
N SER A 73 7.33 -0.23 -3.11
CA SER A 73 8.25 0.08 -4.21
C SER A 73 8.06 -0.85 -5.41
N ASP A 74 7.88 -2.16 -5.17
CA ASP A 74 7.68 -3.13 -6.25
C ASP A 74 6.35 -2.87 -6.98
N LYS A 75 5.29 -2.51 -6.25
CA LYS A 75 4.00 -2.13 -6.85
C LYS A 75 4.13 -0.91 -7.75
N ARG A 76 4.88 0.12 -7.33
CA ARG A 76 5.12 1.29 -8.20
C ARG A 76 5.90 0.90 -9.45
N LYS A 77 6.93 0.07 -9.32
CA LYS A 77 7.70 -0.43 -10.48
C LYS A 77 6.82 -1.19 -11.46
N LEU A 78 5.94 -2.06 -10.96
CA LEU A 78 4.98 -2.81 -11.78
C LEU A 78 4.08 -1.89 -12.60
N ILE A 79 3.73 -0.72 -12.07
CA ILE A 79 2.86 0.24 -12.76
C ILE A 79 3.65 1.13 -13.72
N THR A 80 4.88 1.48 -13.39
CA THR A 80 5.74 2.31 -14.24
C THR A 80 6.27 1.55 -15.46
N SER A 81 6.40 0.22 -15.39
CA SER A 81 6.80 -0.59 -16.53
C SER A 81 5.72 -0.61 -17.61
N ALA A 82 6.09 -0.29 -18.85
CA ALA A 82 5.20 -0.31 -20.02
C ALA A 82 4.51 -1.67 -20.24
N SER A 83 5.14 -2.76 -19.77
CA SER A 83 4.56 -4.10 -19.73
C SER A 83 4.62 -4.64 -18.29
N PRO A 84 3.50 -4.64 -17.55
CA PRO A 84 3.47 -5.14 -16.18
C PRO A 84 3.63 -6.67 -16.16
N ASP A 85 4.86 -7.13 -15.99
CA ASP A 85 5.17 -8.55 -15.86
C ASP A 85 5.30 -8.96 -14.38
N ILE A 86 4.28 -9.66 -13.88
CA ILE A 86 4.21 -10.15 -12.50
C ILE A 86 5.16 -11.36 -12.31
N SER A 87 5.48 -12.10 -13.38
CA SER A 87 6.29 -13.32 -13.31
C SER A 87 7.70 -13.03 -12.77
N ASN A 88 8.26 -11.89 -13.13
CA ASN A 88 9.55 -11.40 -12.63
C ASN A 88 9.59 -11.12 -11.12
N PHE A 89 8.43 -10.96 -10.47
CA PHE A 89 8.36 -10.77 -9.02
C PHE A 89 8.13 -12.10 -8.26
N LYS A 90 7.75 -13.19 -8.94
CA LYS A 90 7.53 -14.52 -8.34
C LYS A 90 8.85 -15.19 -7.90
N THR A 91 9.98 -14.87 -8.55
CA THR A 91 11.28 -15.53 -8.34
C THR A 91 12.11 -14.96 -7.19
N ARG A 92 11.81 -13.74 -6.72
CA ARG A 92 12.52 -13.11 -5.61
C ARG A 92 11.98 -13.61 -4.28
N LYS A 93 12.35 -14.85 -3.89
CA LYS A 93 12.26 -15.29 -2.48
C LYS A 93 12.91 -14.20 -1.63
N ARG A 94 12.09 -13.48 -0.85
CA ARG A 94 12.55 -12.43 0.06
C ARG A 94 13.65 -13.03 0.94
N LYS A 95 14.92 -12.67 0.72
CA LYS A 95 15.91 -12.67 1.81
C LYS A 95 15.24 -11.88 2.92
N ARG A 96 14.95 -12.53 4.06
CA ARG A 96 14.35 -11.88 5.23
C ARG A 96 15.22 -10.66 5.52
N ARG A 97 14.76 -9.45 5.19
CA ARG A 97 15.42 -8.21 5.63
C ARG A 97 15.37 -8.28 7.15
N GLY A 98 16.53 -8.54 7.75
CA GLY A 98 16.70 -8.53 9.20
C GLY A 98 16.09 -7.25 9.75
N LYS A 99 15.38 -7.37 10.88
CA LYS A 99 14.87 -6.24 11.66
C LYS A 99 15.99 -5.20 11.80
N LYS A 100 15.95 -4.09 11.05
CA LYS A 100 16.72 -2.90 11.41
C LYS A 100 16.16 -2.45 12.76
N LYS A 101 16.89 -2.72 13.83
CA LYS A 101 16.63 -2.16 15.17
C LYS A 101 16.44 -0.65 14.98
N ARG A 102 15.23 -0.15 15.28
CA ARG A 102 15.03 1.29 15.46
C ARG A 102 15.96 1.71 16.61
N LYS A 103 17.04 2.44 16.32
CA LYS A 103 17.81 3.15 17.34
C LYS A 103 16.84 4.14 17.98
N THR A 104 16.34 3.83 19.16
CA THR A 104 15.67 4.80 20.02
C THR A 104 16.74 5.78 20.49
N ASN A 105 16.61 7.05 20.11
CA ASN A 105 17.47 8.12 20.59
C ASN A 105 17.20 8.29 22.10
N PRO A 106 18.19 8.18 23.00
CA PRO A 106 17.96 8.41 24.42
C PRO A 106 17.57 9.88 24.63
N ARG A 107 16.41 10.11 25.25
CA ARG A 107 15.99 11.43 25.70
C ARG A 107 16.99 11.93 26.74
N SER A 108 17.51 13.14 26.51
CA SER A 108 18.41 13.87 27.41
C SER A 108 17.83 13.99 28.83
N PRO A 109 18.63 13.81 29.90
CA PRO A 109 18.16 13.95 31.27
C PRO A 109 17.83 15.42 31.57
N ARG A 110 16.59 15.69 31.96
CA ARG A 110 16.14 17.00 32.43
C ARG A 110 16.72 17.24 33.82
N ASN A 111 17.71 18.11 33.90
CA ASN A 111 18.30 18.62 35.15
C ASN A 111 17.19 19.26 36.01
N LYS A 112 16.86 18.66 37.15
CA LYS A 112 16.10 19.32 38.23
C LYS A 112 17.11 19.78 39.28
N THR A 113 17.62 20.99 39.11
CA THR A 113 18.39 21.71 40.11
C THR A 113 17.53 21.92 41.36
N ARG A 114 18.04 21.41 42.49
CA ARG A 114 17.66 21.78 43.87
C ARG A 114 17.59 23.30 43.99
N LYS A 115 16.46 23.84 44.47
CA LYS A 115 16.44 25.14 45.16
C LYS A 115 16.39 24.87 46.66
N ARG A 116 17.43 25.34 47.35
CA ARG A 116 17.48 25.54 48.80
C ARG A 116 16.66 26.79 49.16
N SER A 117 15.97 26.74 50.29
CA SER A 117 15.56 27.83 51.19
C SER A 117 15.10 27.09 52.45
N SER A 118 15.65 27.17 53.67
CA SER A 118 16.37 28.23 54.39
C SER A 118 15.62 29.55 54.35
N VAL A 119 14.64 29.73 55.26
CA VAL A 119 14.48 30.89 56.17
C VAL A 119 13.57 30.45 57.33
N ASN A 120 14.03 30.76 58.56
CA ASN A 120 13.41 30.82 59.90
C ASN A 120 12.07 30.13 60.17
#